data_AF-A0A5C3KBV0-F1
#
_entry.id   AF-A0A5C3KBV0-F1
#
_cell.length_a   1.000
_cell.length_b   1.000
_cell.length_c   1.000
_cell.angle_alpha   90.00
_cell.angle_beta   90.00
_cell.angle_gamma   90.00
#
_symmetry.space_group_name_H-M   'P 1'
#
loop_
_entity.id
_entity.type
_entity.pdbx_description
1 polymer ?
#
loop_
_entity_poly.entity_id
_entity_poly.type
_entity_poly.pdbx_seq_one_letter_code
_entity_poly.pdbx_strand_id
1 'polypeptide(L)'
;MLYSPWVKGERRMSFSEIPTADIQEFLRCKREPLERFLDVLLPLCELFKIPAQALHVFYMDRDLMSFNSNKSIFVNLRCFEARHDREGSVKTAYTSWYFELAHEIAHMEGEHEHGPEHQSRFSSIFESRLESLSRLLE
;
A
#
# COMPACT_ATOMS: atom_id res chain seq x y z
N MET A 1 -11.60 5.43 25.34
CA MET A 1 -10.32 5.60 26.06
C MET A 1 -9.24 4.89 25.27
N LEU A 2 -8.52 5.59 24.40
CA LEU A 2 -7.28 5.08 23.77
C LEU A 2 -6.30 6.24 23.62
N TYR A 3 -5.22 6.09 24.40
CA TYR A 3 -3.85 6.64 24.37
C TYR A 3 -3.47 7.95 23.65
N SER A 4 -2.70 8.72 24.41
CA SER A 4 -1.81 9.86 24.09
C SER A 4 -0.41 9.49 24.68
N PRO A 5 0.71 10.18 24.41
CA PRO A 5 1.21 10.81 23.19
C PRO A 5 2.63 10.33 22.81
N TRP A 6 3.02 10.51 21.55
CA TRP A 6 4.43 10.76 21.22
C TRP A 6 4.52 12.18 20.65
N VAL A 7 5.27 13.05 21.32
CA VAL A 7 5.66 14.37 20.82
C VAL A 7 7.17 14.47 20.87
N LYS A 8 7.80 14.54 19.70
CA LYS A 8 8.75 15.62 19.35
C LYS A 8 9.04 15.60 17.85
N GLY A 9 8.72 16.70 17.18
CA GLY A 9 8.93 16.93 15.75
C GLY A 9 7.65 17.42 15.09
N GLU A 10 7.46 18.73 15.03
CA GLU A 10 6.26 19.42 14.56
C GLU A 10 5.85 19.01 13.13
N ARG A 11 4.82 18.16 13.04
CA ARG A 11 3.74 18.25 12.05
C ARG A 11 2.58 17.46 12.60
N ARG A 12 1.64 18.15 13.25
CA ARG A 12 0.37 17.55 13.65
C ARG A 12 -0.34 17.14 12.37
N MET A 13 -0.30 15.85 12.04
CA MET A 13 -1.12 15.31 10.96
C MET A 13 -2.58 15.51 11.36
N SER A 14 -3.24 16.50 10.77
CA SER A 14 -4.67 16.65 10.91
C SER A 14 -5.32 15.55 10.10
N PHE A 15 -5.75 14.48 10.77
CA PHE A 15 -6.73 13.57 10.22
C PHE A 15 -8.02 14.37 10.09
N SER A 16 -8.45 14.69 8.87
CA SER A 16 -9.82 15.15 8.67
C SER A 16 -10.71 13.95 8.91
N GLU A 17 -11.38 13.90 10.05
CA GLU A 17 -12.39 12.88 10.34
C GLU A 17 -13.49 12.99 9.28
N ILE A 18 -13.74 11.91 8.54
CA ILE A 18 -14.95 11.79 7.73
C ILE A 18 -16.11 11.77 8.73
N PRO A 19 -17.08 12.70 8.67
CA PRO A 19 -18.22 12.69 9.57
C PRO A 19 -18.89 11.32 9.53
N THR A 20 -19.22 10.73 10.68
CA THR A 20 -19.71 9.33 10.75
C THR A 20 -20.98 9.08 9.93
N ALA A 21 -21.77 10.12 9.66
CA ALA A 21 -22.95 10.08 8.78
C ALA A 21 -22.61 9.84 7.29
N ASP A 22 -21.35 10.05 6.89
CA ASP A 22 -20.83 9.96 5.53
C ASP A 22 -20.03 8.66 5.30
N ILE A 23 -19.76 7.86 6.35
CA ILE A 23 -18.95 6.63 6.20
C ILE A 23 -19.64 5.59 5.30
N GLN A 24 -20.96 5.45 5.41
CA GLN A 24 -21.72 4.48 4.60
C GLN A 24 -21.82 4.93 3.14
N GLU A 25 -21.97 6.23 2.93
CA GLU A 25 -21.96 6.84 1.60
C GLU A 25 -20.58 6.72 0.95
N PHE A 26 -19.53 7.00 1.70
CA PHE A 26 -18.15 6.79 1.30
C PHE A 26 -17.89 5.33 0.92
N LEU A 27 -18.23 4.37 1.79
CA LEU A 27 -18.06 2.94 1.51
C LEU A 27 -18.87 2.50 0.27
N ARG A 28 -20.07 3.05 0.07
CA ARG A 28 -20.86 2.79 -1.14
C ARG A 28 -20.15 3.31 -2.38
N CYS A 29 -19.68 4.55 -2.37
CA CYS A 29 -18.98 5.17 -3.49
C CYS A 29 -17.63 4.52 -3.80
N LYS A 30 -16.95 4.00 -2.78
CA LYS A 30 -15.61 3.39 -2.89
C LYS A 30 -15.60 1.89 -3.05
N ARG A 31 -16.77 1.24 -3.09
CA ARG A 31 -16.88 -0.21 -3.24
C ARG A 31 -16.21 -0.71 -4.52
N GLU A 32 -16.62 -0.21 -5.68
CA GLU A 32 -16.11 -0.73 -6.95
C GLU A 32 -14.61 -0.41 -7.16
N PRO A 33 -14.11 0.81 -6.86
CA PRO A 33 -12.66 1.06 -6.91
C PRO A 33 -11.87 0.18 -5.94
N LEU A 34 -12.42 -0.11 -4.76
CA LEU A 34 -11.78 -1.02 -3.80
C LEU A 34 -11.74 -2.45 -4.33
N GLU A 35 -12.82 -2.95 -4.92
CA GLU A 35 -12.87 -4.29 -5.54
C GLU A 35 -11.79 -4.43 -6.63
N ARG A 36 -11.72 -3.46 -7.56
CA ARG A 36 -10.69 -3.44 -8.60
C ARG A 36 -9.27 -3.31 -8.05
N PHE A 37 -9.10 -2.61 -6.92
CA PHE A 37 -7.81 -2.53 -6.27
C PHE A 37 -7.42 -3.87 -5.63
N LEU A 38 -8.38 -4.57 -5.01
CA LEU A 38 -8.16 -5.91 -4.46
C LEU A 38 -7.83 -6.94 -5.54
N ASP A 39 -8.40 -6.81 -6.74
CA ASP A 39 -8.05 -7.65 -7.90
C ASP A 39 -6.57 -7.51 -8.32
N VAL A 40 -5.91 -6.39 -7.95
CA VAL A 40 -4.46 -6.19 -8.15
C VAL A 40 -3.67 -6.64 -6.92
N LEU A 41 -4.12 -6.27 -5.72
CA LEU A 41 -3.38 -6.50 -4.49
C LEU A 41 -3.32 -7.97 -4.08
N LEU A 42 -4.44 -8.71 -4.18
CA LEU A 42 -4.51 -10.07 -3.66
C LEU A 42 -3.53 -11.01 -4.38
N PRO A 43 -3.42 -11.01 -5.73
CA PRO A 43 -2.42 -11.83 -6.42
C PRO A 43 -0.98 -11.43 -6.06
N LEU A 44 -0.71 -10.14 -5.85
CA LEU A 44 0.60 -9.67 -5.42
C LEU A 44 0.91 -10.10 -3.98
N CYS A 45 -0.07 -10.07 -3.09
CA CYS A 45 0.07 -10.58 -1.72
C CYS A 45 0.36 -12.08 -1.70
N GLU A 46 -0.29 -12.87 -2.55
CA GLU A 46 0.03 -14.30 -2.69
C GLU A 46 1.47 -14.50 -3.18
N LEU A 47 1.89 -13.75 -4.20
CA LEU A 47 3.25 -13.79 -4.76
C LEU A 47 4.32 -13.45 -3.70
N PHE A 48 4.07 -12.41 -2.89
CA PHE A 48 4.98 -12.00 -1.82
C PHE A 48 4.78 -12.77 -0.51
N LYS A 49 3.77 -13.63 -0.43
CA LYS A 49 3.36 -14.36 0.79
C LYS A 49 3.02 -13.42 1.95
N ILE A 50 2.42 -12.28 1.65
CA ILE A 50 1.92 -11.33 2.65
C ILE A 50 0.65 -11.93 3.28
N PRO A 51 0.59 -12.12 4.61
CA PRO A 51 -0.63 -12.56 5.27
C PRO A 51 -1.74 -11.53 5.09
N ALA A 52 -2.98 -11.97 4.83
CA ALA A 52 -4.11 -11.06 4.61
C ALA A 52 -4.32 -10.08 5.78
N GLN A 53 -4.07 -10.52 7.02
CA GLN A 53 -4.16 -9.69 8.22
C GLN A 53 -3.08 -8.61 8.34
N ALA A 54 -2.02 -8.69 7.53
CA ALA A 54 -0.93 -7.72 7.50
C ALA A 54 -1.11 -6.67 6.38
N LEU A 55 -2.16 -6.75 5.56
CA LEU A 55 -2.48 -5.77 4.54
C LEU A 55 -3.69 -4.93 4.96
N HIS A 56 -3.55 -3.62 4.91
CA HIS A 56 -4.64 -2.69 5.20
C HIS A 56 -4.78 -1.67 4.09
N VAL A 57 -6.01 -1.40 3.68
CA VAL A 57 -6.30 -0.31 2.73
C VAL A 57 -6.75 0.92 3.51
N PHE A 58 -6.14 2.06 3.22
CA PHE A 58 -6.57 3.35 3.74
C PHE A 58 -6.93 4.29 2.60
N TYR A 59 -7.58 5.41 2.94
CA TYR A 59 -7.92 6.46 1.99
C TYR A 59 -7.48 7.81 2.56
N MET A 60 -6.53 8.45 1.88
CA MET A 60 -6.07 9.79 2.25
C MET A 60 -5.74 10.59 1.00
N ASP A 61 -6.14 11.86 0.98
CA ASP A 61 -5.79 12.80 -0.09
C ASP A 61 -4.35 13.33 0.08
N ARG A 62 -3.40 12.40 0.03
CA ARG A 62 -1.96 12.64 0.06
C ARG A 62 -1.31 11.77 -0.99
N ASP A 63 -0.22 12.26 -1.58
CA ASP A 63 0.62 11.46 -2.46
C ASP A 63 1.53 10.50 -1.66
N LEU A 64 0.91 9.64 -0.87
CA LEU A 64 1.53 8.56 -0.12
C LEU A 64 0.90 7.27 -0.64
N MET A 65 1.67 6.49 -1.41
CA MET A 65 1.22 5.25 -2.03
C MET A 65 1.01 4.15 -0.98
N SER A 66 2.00 3.95 -0.12
CA SER A 66 1.93 3.00 0.98
C SER A 66 2.88 3.37 2.13
N PHE A 67 2.80 2.62 3.24
CA PHE A 67 3.79 2.63 4.30
C PHE A 67 3.71 1.34 5.13
N ASN A 68 4.83 0.97 5.74
CA ASN A 68 4.92 -0.09 6.73
C ASN A 68 4.74 0.48 8.14
N SER A 69 3.95 -0.21 8.97
CA SER A 69 3.89 0.07 10.41
C SER A 69 3.69 -1.24 11.17
N ASN A 70 4.59 -1.54 12.10
CA ASN A 70 4.53 -2.74 12.93
C ASN A 70 4.38 -4.06 12.13
N LYS A 71 5.09 -4.18 11.00
CA LYS A 71 5.03 -5.33 10.08
C LYS A 71 3.69 -5.50 9.35
N SER A 72 2.83 -4.49 9.38
CA SER A 72 1.67 -4.38 8.51
C SER A 72 1.96 -3.36 7.40
N ILE A 73 1.48 -3.64 6.19
CA ILE A 73 1.56 -2.77 5.03
C ILE A 73 0.21 -2.07 4.87
N PHE A 74 0.26 -0.74 4.79
CA PHE A 74 -0.89 0.11 4.55
C PHE A 74 -0.79 0.67 3.14
N VAL A 75 -1.82 0.48 2.30
CA VAL A 75 -1.86 0.94 0.90
C VAL A 75 -3.00 1.93 0.66
N ASN A 76 -2.75 2.97 -0.12
CA ASN A 76 -3.69 4.08 -0.32
C ASN A 76 -4.58 3.88 -1.55
N LEU A 77 -5.88 3.65 -1.33
CA LEU A 77 -6.87 3.51 -2.41
C LEU A 77 -6.95 4.76 -3.29
N ARG A 78 -6.80 5.96 -2.73
CA ARG A 78 -6.85 7.23 -3.48
C ARG A 78 -5.75 7.30 -4.54
N CYS A 79 -4.58 6.75 -4.24
CA CYS A 79 -3.47 6.71 -5.19
C CYS A 79 -3.72 5.72 -6.34
N PHE A 80 -4.34 4.58 -6.04
CA PHE A 80 -4.82 3.64 -7.07
C PHE A 80 -5.85 4.31 -7.99
N GLU A 81 -6.86 4.97 -7.41
CA GLU A 81 -7.89 5.69 -8.17
C GLU A 81 -7.31 6.74 -9.12
N ALA A 82 -6.35 7.53 -8.62
CA ALA A 82 -5.77 8.63 -9.38
C ALA A 82 -4.88 8.19 -10.55
N ARG A 83 -4.30 6.98 -10.50
CA ARG A 83 -3.23 6.56 -11.43
C ARG A 83 -3.57 5.32 -12.26
N HIS A 84 -4.46 4.47 -11.76
CA HIS A 84 -4.61 3.12 -12.28
C HIS A 84 -6.07 2.72 -12.52
N ASP A 85 -7.02 3.31 -11.80
CA ASP A 85 -8.43 2.91 -11.89
C ASP A 85 -9.13 3.39 -13.17
N ARG A 86 -8.81 4.60 -13.66
CA ARG A 86 -9.51 5.22 -14.80
C ARG A 86 -8.72 5.22 -16.11
N GLU A 87 -7.40 5.38 -16.02
CA GLU A 87 -6.54 5.64 -17.19
C GLU A 87 -5.33 4.69 -17.28
N GLY A 88 -5.16 3.81 -16.28
CA GLY A 88 -4.04 2.87 -16.24
C GLY A 88 -4.36 1.54 -16.92
N SER A 89 -3.36 0.93 -17.54
CA SER A 89 -3.45 -0.48 -17.92
C SER A 89 -3.35 -1.37 -16.67
N VAL A 90 -3.95 -2.56 -16.72
CA VAL A 90 -3.77 -3.58 -15.68
C VAL A 90 -2.27 -3.84 -15.44
N LYS A 91 -1.46 -3.92 -16.50
CA LYS A 91 -0.03 -4.16 -16.39
C LYS A 91 0.72 -3.07 -15.63
N THR A 92 0.38 -1.80 -15.86
CA THR A 92 0.98 -0.69 -15.13
C THR A 92 0.54 -0.68 -13.67
N ALA A 93 -0.72 -1.02 -13.37
CA ALA A 93 -1.19 -1.16 -11.99
C ALA A 93 -0.41 -2.25 -11.24
N TYR A 94 -0.34 -3.46 -11.81
CA TYR A 94 0.41 -4.57 -11.21
C TYR A 94 1.89 -4.24 -11.03
N THR A 95 2.54 -3.63 -12.02
CA THR A 95 3.97 -3.28 -11.95
C THR A 95 4.23 -2.23 -10.87
N SER A 96 3.40 -1.18 -10.79
CA SER A 96 3.55 -0.13 -9.78
C SER A 96 3.33 -0.65 -8.37
N TRP A 97 2.27 -1.44 -8.14
CA TRP A 97 1.97 -1.99 -6.82
C TRP A 97 2.91 -3.14 -6.43
N TYR A 98 3.46 -3.88 -7.39
CA TYR A 98 4.53 -4.85 -7.13
C TYR A 98 5.78 -4.16 -6.58
N PHE A 99 6.21 -3.07 -7.22
CA PHE A 99 7.34 -2.26 -6.74
C PHE A 99 7.08 -1.73 -5.33
N GLU A 100 5.89 -1.15 -5.13
CA GLU A 100 5.50 -0.55 -3.85
C GLU A 100 5.48 -1.59 -2.71
N LEU A 101 4.91 -2.77 -2.95
CA LEU A 101 4.88 -3.83 -1.94
C LEU A 101 6.30 -4.38 -1.66
N ALA A 102 7.13 -4.57 -2.68
CA ALA A 102 8.53 -4.97 -2.47
C ALA A 102 9.30 -3.95 -1.63
N HIS A 103 9.04 -2.66 -1.84
CA HIS A 103 9.60 -1.56 -1.05
C HIS A 103 9.19 -1.65 0.43
N GLU A 104 7.90 -1.81 0.71
CA GLU A 104 7.41 -1.89 2.09
C GLU A 104 7.78 -3.19 2.81
N ILE A 105 7.98 -4.29 2.08
CA ILE A 105 8.54 -5.53 2.64
C ILE A 105 10.00 -5.32 3.02
N ALA A 106 10.78 -4.60 2.20
CA ALA A 106 12.18 -4.30 2.51
C ALA A 106 12.34 -3.49 3.81
N HIS A 107 11.31 -2.75 4.23
CA HIS A 107 11.23 -2.06 5.53
C HIS A 107 10.88 -2.97 6.72
N MET A 108 10.38 -4.19 6.52
CA MET A 108 9.92 -5.07 7.63
C MET A 108 11.05 -5.57 8.54
N GLU A 109 12.28 -5.64 8.04
CA GLU A 109 13.44 -6.12 8.79
C GLU A 109 14.49 -5.01 8.88
N GLY A 110 14.87 -4.55 10.07
CA GLY A 110 16.02 -3.66 10.29
C GLY A 110 15.73 -2.14 10.33
N GLU A 111 16.71 -1.36 9.87
CA GLU A 111 16.71 0.11 9.92
C GLU A 111 15.67 0.70 8.95
N HIS A 112 14.88 1.66 9.45
CA HIS A 112 13.81 2.33 8.69
C HIS A 112 14.34 3.39 7.70
N GLU A 113 15.66 3.54 7.59
CA GLU A 113 16.28 4.51 6.68
C GLU A 113 16.58 3.87 5.33
N HIS A 114 16.40 4.62 4.23
CA HIS A 114 16.75 4.20 2.88
C HIS A 114 18.28 4.18 2.67
N GLY A 115 18.98 3.37 3.45
CA GLY A 115 20.41 3.13 3.34
C GLY A 115 20.75 2.01 2.36
N PRO A 116 22.06 1.73 2.16
CA PRO A 116 22.54 0.69 1.23
C PRO A 116 21.95 -0.70 1.52
N GLU A 117 21.73 -1.04 2.79
CA GLU A 117 21.14 -2.33 3.16
C GLU A 117 19.67 -2.45 2.78
N HIS A 118 18.89 -1.37 2.94
CA HIS A 118 17.50 -1.32 2.50
C HIS A 118 17.43 -1.47 0.97
N GLN A 119 18.28 -0.75 0.24
CA GLN A 119 18.35 -0.84 -1.21
C GLN A 119 18.71 -2.27 -1.70
N SER A 120 19.71 -2.89 -1.10
CA SER A 120 20.11 -4.27 -1.45
C SER A 120 18.99 -5.28 -1.19
N ARG A 121 18.29 -5.14 -0.06
CA ARG A 121 17.14 -6.00 0.27
C ARG A 121 15.98 -5.79 -0.69
N PHE A 122 15.63 -4.54 -0.96
CA PHE A 122 14.63 -4.20 -1.96
C PHE A 122 14.94 -4.88 -3.31
N SER A 123 16.15 -4.69 -3.85
CA SER A 123 16.57 -5.33 -5.11
C SER A 123 16.45 -6.84 -5.05
N SER A 124 16.91 -7.48 -3.97
CA SER A 124 16.82 -8.94 -3.82
C SER A 124 15.36 -9.43 -3.79
N ILE A 125 14.49 -8.79 -3.02
CA ILE A 125 13.05 -9.11 -2.94
C ILE A 125 12.41 -8.92 -4.30
N PHE A 126 12.62 -7.75 -4.91
CA PHE A 126 12.06 -7.35 -6.19
C PHE A 126 12.49 -8.29 -7.31
N GLU A 127 13.76 -8.67 -7.40
CA GLU A 127 14.26 -9.55 -8.47
C GLU A 127 13.78 -11.00 -8.27
N SER A 128 13.70 -11.46 -7.02
CA SER A 128 13.34 -12.86 -6.70
C SER A 128 11.92 -13.28 -7.08
N ARG A 129 11.09 -12.34 -7.53
CA ARG A 129 9.69 -12.59 -7.93
C ARG A 129 9.35 -12.08 -9.34
N LEU A 130 10.32 -11.58 -10.11
CA LEU A 130 10.08 -11.03 -11.45
C LEU A 130 9.45 -12.05 -12.41
N GLU A 131 9.88 -13.31 -12.36
CA GLU A 131 9.30 -14.38 -13.18
C GLU A 131 7.84 -14.68 -12.78
N SER A 132 7.52 -14.59 -11.48
CA SER A 132 6.14 -14.76 -11.02
C SER A 132 5.27 -13.58 -11.43
N LEU A 133 5.81 -12.36 -11.39
CA LEU A 133 5.14 -11.17 -11.90
C LEU A 133 4.90 -11.28 -13.41
N SER A 134 5.87 -11.72 -14.20
CA SER A 134 5.70 -11.82 -15.66
C SER A 134 4.54 -12.74 -16.01
N ARG A 135 4.40 -13.89 -15.34
CA ARG A 135 3.28 -14.83 -15.53
C ARG A 135 1.91 -14.24 -15.14
N LEU A 136 1.86 -13.31 -14.19
CA LEU A 136 0.62 -12.59 -13.84
C LEU A 136 0.23 -11.54 -14.90
N LEU A 137 1.16 -11.13 -15.75
CA LEU A 137 0.97 -10.08 -16.75
C LEU A 137 0.74 -10.60 -18.19
N GLU A 138 0.78 -11.93 -18.38
CA GLU A 138 0.50 -12.63 -19.64
C GLU A 138 -1.00 -12.73 -19.91
#